data_AF-A0A9X7ZG91-F1
#
_entry.id   AF-A0A9X7ZG91-F1
#
_cell.length_a   1.000
_cell.length_b   1.000
_cell.length_c   1.000
_cell.angle_alpha   90.00
_cell.angle_beta   90.00
_cell.angle_gamma   90.00
#
_symmetry.space_group_name_H-M   'P 1'
#
loop_
_entity.id
_entity.type
_entity.pdbx_description
1 polymer ?
#
loop_
_entity_poly.entity_id
_entity_poly.type
_entity_poly.pdbx_seq_one_letter_code
_entity_poly.pdbx_strand_id
1 'polypeptide(L)'
;MLATLGLGWAVGRDSTPIDNWFSRATFTLIGGQPRWLLIFTSGWLVLAVTVACLVVALSRRQWALAAAVLACPFAVTVATVALKHFFDRRNGPYLEYPSGHTALLVAVLGMMVVVASSKLARVWALAAAALVSLLGILGLVACGYHFLTDTVGATMLATALVSGTARLTSAL
;
A
#
# COMPACT_ATOMS: atom_id res chain seq x y z
N MET A 1 9.12 -5.09 8.00
CA MET A 1 10.16 -4.13 7.61
C MET A 1 11.42 -4.80 7.05
N LEU A 2 12.03 -5.77 7.73
CA LEU A 2 13.21 -6.48 7.20
C LEU A 2 12.99 -7.07 5.81
N ALA A 3 11.80 -7.62 5.53
CA ALA A 3 11.46 -8.14 4.21
C ALA A 3 11.51 -7.06 3.10
N THR A 4 11.00 -5.85 3.36
CA THR A 4 11.11 -4.72 2.44
C THR A 4 12.57 -4.35 2.21
N LEU A 5 13.39 -4.29 3.27
CA LEU A 5 14.80 -3.93 3.13
C LEU A 5 15.57 -4.98 2.33
N GLY A 6 15.36 -6.27 2.66
CA GLY A 6 15.97 -7.39 1.94
C GLY A 6 15.56 -7.43 0.47
N LEU A 7 14.28 -7.19 0.17
CA LEU A 7 13.81 -7.09 -1.21
C LEU A 7 14.45 -5.90 -1.93
N GLY A 8 14.53 -4.72 -1.31
CA GLY A 8 15.17 -3.53 -1.86
C GLY A 8 16.63 -3.78 -2.26
N TRP A 9 17.39 -4.49 -1.43
CA TRP A 9 18.75 -4.92 -1.77
C TRP A 9 18.79 -5.92 -2.93
N ALA A 10 17.86 -6.88 -2.94
CA ALA A 10 17.83 -7.93 -3.97
C ALA A 10 17.45 -7.41 -5.36
N VAL A 11 16.60 -6.40 -5.45
CA VAL A 11 16.11 -5.89 -6.74
C VAL A 11 17.04 -4.86 -7.38
N GLY A 12 17.93 -4.23 -6.59
CA GLY A 12 18.88 -3.22 -7.07
C GLY A 12 18.19 -1.95 -7.57
N ARG A 13 18.86 -1.24 -8.50
CA ARG A 13 18.44 0.11 -8.94
C ARG A 13 17.58 0.16 -10.21
N ASP A 14 17.54 -0.91 -10.99
CA ASP A 14 16.85 -1.00 -12.28
C ASP A 14 15.84 -2.16 -12.31
N SER A 15 15.04 -2.23 -13.37
CA SER A 15 14.04 -3.29 -13.54
C SER A 15 14.64 -4.70 -13.46
N THR A 16 13.87 -5.62 -12.88
CA THR A 16 14.25 -7.04 -12.82
C THR A 16 13.59 -7.86 -13.94
N PRO A 17 14.07 -9.09 -14.24
CA PRO A 17 13.41 -9.96 -15.21
C PRO A 17 11.93 -10.22 -14.91
N ILE A 18 11.55 -10.34 -13.63
CA ILE A 18 10.15 -10.54 -13.22
C ILE A 18 9.31 -9.27 -13.43
N ASP A 19 9.86 -8.08 -13.18
CA ASP A 19 9.19 -6.82 -13.47
C ASP A 19 8.90 -6.68 -14.96
N ASN A 20 9.91 -6.97 -15.79
CA ASN A 20 9.80 -6.90 -17.24
C ASN A 20 8.80 -7.92 -17.79
N TRP A 21 8.81 -9.15 -17.26
CA TRP A 21 7.83 -10.17 -17.62
C TRP A 21 6.41 -9.75 -17.26
N PHE A 22 6.19 -9.30 -16.02
CA PHE A 22 4.85 -8.94 -15.55
C PHE A 22 4.30 -7.73 -16.31
N SER A 23 5.13 -6.70 -16.52
CA SER A 23 4.75 -5.53 -17.32
C SER A 23 4.30 -5.93 -18.72
N ARG A 24 5.07 -6.78 -19.43
CA ARG A 24 4.66 -7.31 -20.74
C ARG A 24 3.36 -8.11 -20.67
N ALA A 25 3.21 -9.00 -19.69
CA ALA A 25 2.00 -9.79 -19.53
C ALA A 25 0.77 -8.89 -19.33
N THR A 26 0.85 -7.89 -18.47
CA THR A 26 -0.25 -6.93 -18.25
C THR A 26 -0.59 -6.15 -19.50
N PHE A 27 0.41 -5.70 -20.25
CA PHE A 27 0.21 -5.02 -21.53
C PHE A 27 -0.51 -5.92 -22.55
N THR A 28 -0.15 -7.20 -22.63
CA THR A 28 -0.81 -8.14 -23.56
C THR A 28 -2.24 -8.48 -23.18
N LEU A 29 -2.55 -8.57 -21.88
CA LEU A 29 -3.87 -9.02 -21.40
C LEU A 29 -4.89 -7.88 -21.29
N ILE A 30 -4.44 -6.69 -20.89
CA ILE A 30 -5.32 -5.56 -20.52
C ILE A 30 -5.12 -4.36 -21.46
N GLY A 31 -4.10 -4.41 -22.33
CA GLY A 31 -3.74 -3.33 -23.25
C GLY A 31 -2.80 -2.30 -22.62
N GLY A 32 -2.44 -1.30 -23.43
CA GLY A 32 -1.54 -0.22 -23.01
C GLY A 32 -2.22 0.76 -22.06
N GLN A 33 -1.63 0.99 -20.89
CA GLN A 33 -2.04 1.98 -19.91
C GLN A 33 -3.55 1.98 -19.59
N PRO A 34 -4.09 0.94 -18.95
CA PRO A 34 -5.49 0.88 -18.52
C PRO A 34 -5.78 1.84 -17.36
N ARG A 35 -5.84 3.16 -17.65
CA ARG A 35 -5.92 4.24 -16.66
C ARG A 35 -7.14 4.14 -15.73
N TRP A 36 -8.21 3.46 -16.16
CA TRP A 36 -9.39 3.22 -15.33
C TRP A 36 -9.05 2.41 -14.06
N LEU A 37 -8.01 1.57 -14.07
CA LEU A 37 -7.54 0.85 -12.88
C LEU A 37 -6.91 1.77 -11.83
N LEU A 38 -6.49 2.98 -12.19
CA LEU A 38 -5.91 3.95 -11.24
C LEU A 38 -6.94 4.51 -10.26
N ILE A 39 -8.24 4.26 -10.48
CA ILE A 39 -9.28 4.60 -9.50
C ILE A 39 -9.02 3.91 -8.15
N PHE A 40 -8.46 2.70 -8.18
CA PHE A 40 -8.16 1.90 -6.99
C PHE A 40 -6.96 2.44 -6.18
N THR A 41 -6.16 3.34 -6.74
CA THR A 41 -5.08 4.07 -6.05
C THR A 41 -5.36 5.56 -5.95
N SER A 42 -6.58 6.00 -6.27
CA SER A 42 -6.95 7.41 -6.26
C SER A 42 -6.91 8.00 -4.84
N GLY A 43 -6.47 9.25 -4.73
CA GLY A 43 -6.46 9.98 -3.45
C GLY A 43 -7.86 10.08 -2.83
N TRP A 44 -8.91 10.13 -3.66
CA TRP A 44 -10.30 10.15 -3.20
C TRP A 44 -10.71 8.86 -2.49
N LEU A 45 -10.33 7.69 -3.03
CA LEU A 45 -10.58 6.40 -2.37
C LEU A 45 -9.86 6.34 -1.02
N VAL A 46 -8.57 6.70 -1.00
CA VAL A 46 -7.75 6.72 0.21
C VAL A 46 -8.36 7.65 1.26
N LEU A 47 -8.77 8.85 0.87
CA LEU A 47 -9.43 9.81 1.75
C LEU A 47 -10.76 9.28 2.29
N ALA A 48 -11.61 8.76 1.41
CA ALA A 48 -12.94 8.24 1.80
C ALA A 48 -12.82 7.11 2.83
N VAL A 49 -11.93 6.14 2.60
CA VAL A 49 -11.71 5.03 3.54
C VAL A 49 -11.11 5.54 4.85
N THR A 50 -10.16 6.48 4.81
CA THR A 50 -9.57 7.08 6.02
C THR A 50 -10.62 7.79 6.86
N VAL A 51 -11.47 8.62 6.24
CA VAL A 51 -12.57 9.32 6.91
C VAL A 51 -13.57 8.32 7.51
N ALA A 52 -13.95 7.28 6.76
CA ALA A 52 -14.84 6.25 7.28
C ALA A 52 -14.25 5.55 8.52
N CYS A 53 -12.97 5.19 8.48
CA CYS A 53 -12.26 4.59 9.61
C CYS A 53 -12.23 5.52 10.83
N LEU A 54 -11.97 6.81 10.63
CA LEU A 54 -12.00 7.83 11.69
C LEU A 54 -13.38 7.96 12.32
N VAL A 55 -14.42 8.10 11.51
CA VAL A 55 -15.80 8.20 12.00
C VAL A 55 -16.17 6.98 12.84
N VAL A 56 -15.81 5.78 12.40
CA VAL A 56 -16.07 4.55 13.15
C VAL A 56 -15.27 4.50 14.46
N ALA A 57 -13.99 4.85 14.45
CA ALA A 57 -13.16 4.85 15.67
C ALA A 57 -13.65 5.90 16.68
N LEU A 58 -13.97 7.11 16.23
CA LEU A 58 -14.46 8.23 17.05
C LEU A 58 -15.86 7.98 17.61
N SER A 59 -16.78 7.42 16.82
CA SER A 59 -18.13 7.06 17.30
C SER A 59 -18.10 6.01 18.40
N ARG A 60 -17.08 5.14 18.40
CA ARG A 60 -16.81 4.16 19.46
C ARG A 60 -15.95 4.70 20.60
N ARG A 61 -15.59 5.99 20.58
CA ARG A 61 -14.70 6.67 21.54
C ARG A 61 -13.32 6.01 21.69
N GLN A 62 -12.83 5.36 20.63
CA GLN A 62 -11.53 4.70 20.60
C GLN A 62 -10.46 5.70 20.14
N TRP A 63 -10.09 6.64 21.00
CA TRP A 63 -9.18 7.75 20.65
C TRP A 63 -7.81 7.29 20.18
N ALA A 64 -7.23 6.28 20.84
CA ALA A 64 -5.94 5.70 20.43
C ALA A 64 -6.02 5.10 19.01
N LEU A 65 -7.13 4.42 18.68
CA LEU A 65 -7.35 3.87 17.35
C LEU A 65 -7.58 4.97 16.31
N ALA A 66 -8.32 6.02 16.65
CA ALA A 66 -8.51 7.17 15.76
C ALA A 66 -7.18 7.86 15.45
N ALA A 67 -6.33 8.06 16.46
CA ALA A 67 -4.97 8.58 16.26
C ALA A 67 -4.13 7.65 15.37
N ALA A 68 -4.22 6.33 15.58
CA ALA A 68 -3.53 5.34 14.76
C ALA A 68 -3.97 5.34 13.28
N VAL A 69 -5.26 5.56 13.01
CA VAL A 69 -5.79 5.67 11.63
C VAL A 69 -5.13 6.81 10.85
N LEU A 70 -4.71 7.89 11.52
CA LEU A 70 -3.97 9.00 10.90
C LEU A 70 -2.45 8.76 10.91
N ALA A 71 -1.93 8.30 12.04
CA ALA A 71 -0.49 8.15 12.23
C ALA A 71 0.11 7.08 11.32
N CYS A 72 -0.59 5.96 11.08
CA CYS A 72 -0.06 4.86 10.27
C CYS A 72 0.15 5.25 8.80
N PRO A 73 -0.84 5.81 8.07
CA PRO A 73 -0.64 6.30 6.70
C PRO A 73 0.47 7.35 6.58
N PHE A 74 0.56 8.25 7.57
CA PHE A 74 1.63 9.25 7.62
C PHE A 74 3.01 8.60 7.79
N ALA A 75 3.16 7.70 8.76
CA ALA A 75 4.41 6.98 9.00
C ALA A 75 4.85 6.16 7.79
N VAL A 76 3.92 5.49 7.10
CA VAL A 76 4.20 4.75 5.85
C VAL A 76 4.69 5.68 4.75
N THR A 77 4.09 6.87 4.62
CA THR A 77 4.50 7.88 3.61
C THR A 77 5.93 8.36 3.88
N VAL A 78 6.23 8.73 5.12
CA VAL A 78 7.58 9.16 5.53
C VAL A 78 8.60 8.05 5.29
N ALA A 79 8.29 6.82 5.72
CA ALA A 79 9.17 5.67 5.52
C ALA A 79 9.41 5.40 4.02
N THR A 80 8.38 5.51 3.19
CA THR A 80 8.50 5.30 1.74
C THR A 80 9.40 6.35 1.11
N VAL A 81 9.25 7.64 1.46
CA VAL A 81 10.14 8.71 0.98
C VAL A 81 11.58 8.46 1.38
N ALA A 82 11.83 8.11 2.64
CA ALA A 82 13.19 7.80 3.12
C ALA A 82 13.80 6.61 2.36
N LEU A 83 13.05 5.54 2.16
CA LEU A 83 13.52 4.35 1.45
C LEU A 83 13.75 4.61 -0.06
N LYS A 84 12.94 5.47 -0.68
CA LYS A 84 13.16 5.92 -2.06
C LYS A 84 14.53 6.56 -2.23
N HIS A 85 14.91 7.45 -1.32
CA HIS A 85 16.23 8.06 -1.35
C HIS A 85 17.35 7.09 -0.98
N PHE A 86 17.09 6.15 -0.06
CA PHE A 86 18.08 5.18 0.37
C PHE A 86 18.45 4.16 -0.73
N PHE A 87 17.46 3.60 -1.42
CA PHE A 87 17.70 2.60 -2.46
C PHE A 87 18.04 3.20 -3.83
N ASP A 88 17.57 4.43 -4.10
CA ASP A 88 17.80 5.14 -5.38
C ASP A 88 17.45 4.28 -6.61
N ARG A 89 16.40 3.45 -6.49
CA ARG A 89 15.85 2.68 -7.61
C ARG A 89 15.02 3.59 -8.49
N ARG A 90 15.30 3.58 -9.80
CA ARG A 90 14.73 4.55 -10.73
C ARG A 90 13.96 3.91 -11.87
N ASN A 91 12.92 4.61 -12.31
CA ASN A 91 12.24 4.38 -13.57
C ASN A 91 12.23 5.71 -14.33
N GLY A 92 13.16 5.86 -15.28
CA GLY A 92 13.45 7.16 -15.88
C GLY A 92 13.92 8.17 -14.83
N PRO A 93 13.32 9.38 -14.75
CA PRO A 93 13.75 10.42 -13.80
C PRO A 93 13.21 10.21 -12.37
N TYR A 94 12.35 9.23 -12.13
CA TYR A 94 11.60 9.09 -10.88
C TYR A 94 12.18 8.01 -9.95
N LEU A 95 12.15 8.28 -8.64
CA LEU A 95 12.49 7.31 -7.59
C LEU A 95 11.28 6.42 -7.28
N GLU A 96 11.42 5.11 -7.39
CA GLU A 96 10.26 4.22 -7.38
C GLU A 96 10.14 3.28 -6.19
N TYR A 97 11.25 2.79 -5.62
CA TYR A 97 11.19 1.78 -4.57
C TYR A 97 11.21 2.35 -3.15
N PRO A 98 10.25 1.99 -2.28
CA PRO A 98 9.01 1.27 -2.57
C PRO A 98 7.93 2.20 -3.15
N SER A 99 6.89 1.63 -3.78
CA SER A 99 5.80 2.43 -4.34
C SER A 99 5.00 3.16 -3.25
N GLY A 100 4.95 4.50 -3.32
CA GLY A 100 4.20 5.33 -2.38
C GLY A 100 2.68 5.13 -2.47
N HIS A 101 2.13 5.04 -3.69
CA HIS A 101 0.71 4.80 -3.91
C HIS A 101 0.26 3.47 -3.31
N THR A 102 1.01 2.39 -3.58
CA THR A 102 0.71 1.07 -3.00
C THR A 102 0.86 1.09 -1.48
N ALA A 103 1.94 1.68 -0.96
CA ALA A 103 2.18 1.70 0.47
C ALA A 103 1.05 2.43 1.22
N LEU A 104 0.64 3.59 0.73
CA LEU A 104 -0.44 4.38 1.31
C LEU A 104 -1.79 3.65 1.23
N LEU A 105 -2.12 3.09 0.07
CA LEU A 105 -3.36 2.33 -0.14
C LEU A 105 -3.45 1.14 0.82
N VAL A 106 -2.41 0.29 0.86
CA VAL A 106 -2.35 -0.89 1.73
C VAL A 106 -2.40 -0.49 3.20
N ALA A 107 -1.78 0.62 3.59
CA ALA A 107 -1.82 1.13 4.96
C ALA A 107 -3.25 1.52 5.38
N VAL A 108 -3.94 2.30 4.55
CA VAL A 108 -5.31 2.75 4.83
C VAL A 108 -6.30 1.59 4.83
N LEU A 109 -6.23 0.70 3.84
CA LEU A 109 -7.07 -0.49 3.79
C LEU A 109 -6.73 -1.46 4.94
N GLY A 110 -5.47 -1.57 5.33
CA GLY A 110 -5.05 -2.32 6.51
C GLY A 110 -5.65 -1.76 7.80
N MET A 111 -5.65 -0.44 7.97
CA MET A 111 -6.31 0.20 9.11
C MET A 111 -7.83 0.00 9.12
N MET A 112 -8.48 -0.06 7.96
CA MET A 112 -9.89 -0.48 7.85
C MET A 112 -10.12 -1.87 8.44
N VAL A 113 -9.21 -2.82 8.20
CA VAL A 113 -9.26 -4.17 8.80
C VAL A 113 -9.05 -4.13 10.32
N VAL A 114 -8.22 -3.21 10.82
CA VAL A 114 -8.00 -3.03 12.28
C VAL A 114 -9.23 -2.43 12.96
N VAL A 115 -9.91 -1.48 12.30
CA VAL A 115 -11.12 -0.80 12.82
C VAL A 115 -12.36 -1.71 12.81
N ALA A 116 -12.37 -2.75 11.99
CA ALA A 116 -13.46 -3.73 11.95
C ALA A 116 -13.59 -4.47 13.31
N SER A 117 -14.74 -4.34 13.96
CA SER A 117 -14.96 -4.85 15.32
C SER A 117 -15.38 -6.32 15.38
N SER A 118 -16.15 -6.80 14.40
CA SER A 118 -16.63 -8.18 14.37
C SER A 118 -15.73 -9.07 13.52
N LYS A 119 -15.67 -10.36 13.85
CA LYS A 119 -14.90 -11.35 13.07
C LYS A 119 -15.34 -11.37 11.60
N LEU A 120 -16.64 -11.34 11.36
CA LEU A 120 -17.19 -11.33 10.00
C LEU A 120 -16.83 -10.05 9.24
N ALA A 121 -16.99 -8.88 9.87
CA ALA A 121 -16.62 -7.61 9.25
C ALA A 121 -15.11 -7.57 8.93
N ARG A 122 -14.27 -8.15 9.80
CA ARG A 122 -12.82 -8.23 9.58
C ARG A 122 -12.44 -9.11 8.40
N VAL A 123 -13.12 -10.24 8.22
CA VAL A 123 -12.91 -11.12 7.06
C VAL A 123 -13.28 -10.40 5.76
N TRP A 124 -14.44 -9.74 5.71
CA TRP A 124 -14.85 -8.98 4.54
C TRP A 124 -13.96 -7.75 4.28
N ALA A 125 -13.56 -7.04 5.33
CA ALA A 125 -12.62 -5.93 5.22
C ALA A 125 -11.27 -6.41 4.66
N LEU A 126 -10.78 -7.57 5.10
CA LEU A 126 -9.53 -8.14 4.61
C LEU A 126 -9.65 -8.56 3.14
N ALA A 127 -10.75 -9.22 2.75
CA ALA A 127 -11.00 -9.59 1.37
C ALA A 127 -11.08 -8.36 0.45
N ALA A 128 -11.81 -7.32 0.87
CA ALA A 128 -11.89 -6.05 0.16
C ALA A 128 -10.53 -5.35 0.08
N ALA A 129 -9.79 -5.30 1.20
CA ALA A 129 -8.45 -4.71 1.26
C ALA A 129 -7.49 -5.42 0.29
N ALA A 130 -7.49 -6.75 0.27
CA ALA A 130 -6.66 -7.53 -0.63
C ALA A 130 -7.04 -7.30 -2.10
N LEU A 131 -8.33 -7.39 -2.43
CA LEU A 131 -8.81 -7.22 -3.80
C LEU A 131 -8.50 -5.81 -4.34
N VAL A 132 -8.85 -4.78 -3.59
CA VAL A 132 -8.61 -3.38 -3.98
C VAL A 132 -7.12 -3.09 -4.10
N SER A 133 -6.29 -3.60 -3.18
CA SER A 133 -4.83 -3.46 -3.28
C SER A 133 -4.28 -4.13 -4.53
N LEU A 134 -4.71 -5.36 -4.84
CA LEU A 134 -4.28 -6.08 -6.05
C LEU A 134 -4.67 -5.34 -7.34
N LEU A 135 -5.89 -4.81 -7.40
CA LEU A 135 -6.35 -4.01 -8.54
C LEU A 135 -5.55 -2.70 -8.68
N GLY A 136 -5.23 -2.04 -7.55
CA GLY A 136 -4.39 -0.85 -7.52
C GLY A 136 -2.95 -1.12 -7.98
N ILE A 137 -2.35 -2.20 -7.50
CA ILE A 137 -1.03 -2.68 -7.91
C ILE A 137 -1.02 -2.96 -9.42
N LEU A 138 -2.00 -3.70 -9.89
CA LEU A 138 -2.16 -4.01 -11.31
C LEU A 138 -2.25 -2.73 -12.15
N GLY A 139 -3.05 -1.76 -11.73
CA GLY A 139 -3.18 -0.47 -12.41
C GLY A 139 -1.87 0.31 -12.49
N LEU A 140 -1.11 0.39 -11.40
CA LEU A 140 0.18 1.09 -11.36
C LEU A 140 1.22 0.44 -12.27
N VAL A 141 1.31 -0.89 -12.26
CA VAL A 141 2.29 -1.63 -13.07
C VAL A 141 1.89 -1.63 -14.55
N ALA A 142 0.61 -1.86 -14.86
CA ALA A 142 0.11 -1.86 -16.25
C ALA A 142 0.18 -0.48 -16.90
N CYS A 143 0.11 0.61 -16.12
CA CYS A 143 0.36 1.96 -16.62
C CYS A 143 1.84 2.34 -16.69
N GLY A 144 2.75 1.48 -16.24
CA GLY A 144 4.19 1.72 -16.26
C GLY A 144 4.69 2.70 -15.21
N TYR A 145 3.89 3.01 -14.17
CA TYR A 145 4.30 3.93 -13.10
C TYR A 145 5.27 3.28 -12.12
N HIS A 146 5.16 1.98 -11.89
CA HIS A 146 6.01 1.25 -10.94
C HIS A 146 6.35 -0.13 -11.47
N PHE A 147 7.50 -0.64 -11.04
CA PHE A 147 7.81 -2.05 -11.19
C PHE A 147 6.96 -2.89 -10.22
N LEU A 148 6.72 -4.16 -10.56
CA LEU A 148 5.97 -5.08 -9.69
C LEU A 148 6.65 -5.16 -8.32
N THR A 149 7.97 -5.31 -8.30
CA THR A 149 8.77 -5.41 -7.08
C THR A 149 8.65 -4.19 -6.17
N ASP A 150 8.46 -2.97 -6.71
CA ASP A 150 8.23 -1.75 -5.94
C ASP A 150 6.93 -1.83 -5.14
N THR A 151 5.89 -2.40 -5.76
CA THR A 151 4.58 -2.58 -5.14
C THR A 151 4.57 -3.70 -4.10
N VAL A 152 5.34 -4.77 -4.31
CA VAL A 152 5.53 -5.85 -3.34
C VAL A 152 6.27 -5.32 -2.10
N GLY A 153 7.35 -4.57 -2.29
CA GLY A 153 8.10 -3.94 -1.21
C GLY A 153 7.25 -2.97 -0.39
N ALA A 154 6.43 -2.17 -1.07
CA ALA A 154 5.44 -1.27 -0.46
C ALA A 154 4.40 -2.02 0.37
N THR A 155 3.87 -3.13 -0.16
CA THR A 155 2.89 -3.97 0.55
C THR A 155 3.47 -4.56 1.82
N MET A 156 4.71 -5.07 1.77
CA MET A 156 5.44 -5.58 2.94
C MET A 156 5.68 -4.49 4.00
N LEU A 157 6.03 -3.28 3.55
CA LEU A 157 6.28 -2.14 4.43
C LEU A 157 5.02 -1.73 5.17
N ALA A 158 3.95 -1.47 4.40
CA ALA A 158 2.66 -1.04 4.92
C ALA A 158 2.07 -2.09 5.87
N THR A 159 2.09 -3.37 5.48
CA THR A 159 1.57 -4.47 6.33
C THR A 159 2.31 -4.56 7.66
N ALA A 160 3.64 -4.39 7.66
CA ALA A 160 4.43 -4.39 8.88
C ALA A 160 4.08 -3.22 9.81
N LEU A 161 3.90 -2.01 9.25
CA LEU A 161 3.52 -0.83 10.03
C LEU A 161 2.08 -0.91 10.54
N VAL A 162 1.14 -1.40 9.74
CA VAL A 162 -0.24 -1.65 10.18
C VAL A 162 -0.27 -2.68 11.31
N SER A 163 0.50 -3.76 11.19
CA SER A 163 0.55 -4.81 12.22
C SER A 163 1.19 -4.30 13.52
N GLY A 164 2.25 -3.50 13.42
CA GLY A 164 2.85 -2.82 14.58
C GLY A 164 1.86 -1.86 15.24
N THR A 165 1.16 -1.05 14.44
CA THR A 165 0.14 -0.10 14.91
C THR A 165 -1.01 -0.83 15.59
N ALA A 166 -1.54 -1.90 14.98
CA ALA A 166 -2.61 -2.71 15.54
C ALA A 166 -2.24 -3.27 16.91
N ARG A 167 -1.01 -3.80 17.03
CA ARG A 167 -0.48 -4.33 18.30
C ARG A 167 -0.37 -3.24 19.36
N LEU A 168 0.14 -2.05 19.00
CA LEU A 168 0.24 -0.91 19.90
C LEU A 168 -1.14 -0.47 20.40
N THR A 169 -2.12 -0.33 19.49
CA THR A 169 -3.48 0.07 19.87
C THR A 169 -4.23 -0.98 20.68
N SER A 170 -3.88 -2.26 20.56
CA SER A 170 -4.49 -3.32 21.37
C SER A 170 -3.93 -3.42 22.80
N ALA A 171 -2.81 -2.76 23.06
CA ALA A 171 -2.13 -2.76 24.36
C ALA A 171 -2.47 -1.51 25.21
N LEU A 172 -3.24 -0.57 24.65
CA LEU A 172 -3.70 0.67 25.29
C LEU A 172 -5.18 0.54 25.68
#